data_AF-A0A9E5LUU2-F1
#
_entry.id   AF-A0A9E5LUU2-F1
#
_cell.length_a   1.000
_cell.length_b   1.000
_cell.length_c   1.000
_cell.angle_alpha   90.00
_cell.angle_beta   90.00
_cell.angle_gamma   90.00
#
_symmetry.space_group_name_H-M   'P 1'
#
loop_
_entity.id
_entity.type
_entity.pdbx_description
1 polymer ?
#
loop_
_entity_poly.entity_id
_entity_poly.type
_entity_poly.pdbx_seq_one_letter_code
_entity_poly.pdbx_strand_id
1 'polypeptide(L)'
;ALNFGKHHNENGHPLSIFLSDQGVFVGVKSGADKYADQQKILQEIIAKGGTVIMCPMCLKHYGLSPGDLLPGIKMGSPKVTGDALFKDGTKTMTW
;
A
#
# COMPACT_ATOMS: atom_id res chain seq x y z
N ALA A 1 10.38 -5.44 -0.84
CA ALA A 1 9.34 -4.76 -0.04
C ALA A 1 8.20 -5.69 0.39
N LEU A 2 7.29 -6.11 -0.50
CA LEU A 2 6.00 -6.71 -0.09
C LEU A 2 6.09 -8.05 0.65
N ASN A 3 6.87 -9.01 0.16
CA ASN A 3 7.05 -10.30 0.85
C ASN A 3 7.63 -10.15 2.25
N PHE A 4 8.58 -9.22 2.42
CA PHE A 4 9.18 -8.92 3.71
C PHE A 4 8.15 -8.29 4.68
N GLY A 5 7.38 -7.30 4.21
CA GLY A 5 6.28 -6.72 4.98
C GLY A 5 5.25 -7.79 5.38
N LYS A 6 4.83 -8.61 4.42
CA LYS A 6 3.90 -9.72 4.64
C LYS A 6 4.40 -10.66 5.73
N HIS A 7 5.66 -11.07 5.66
CA HIS A 7 6.26 -11.95 6.67
C HIS A 7 6.17 -11.37 8.08
N HIS A 8 6.48 -10.07 8.27
CA HIS A 8 6.32 -9.43 9.58
C HIS A 8 4.86 -9.32 10.02
N ASN A 9 3.94 -9.06 9.09
CA ASN A 9 2.51 -9.04 9.38
C ASN A 9 2.00 -10.41 9.86
N GLU A 10 2.49 -11.50 9.24
CA GLU A 10 2.18 -12.88 9.64
C GLU A 10 2.76 -13.25 11.01
N ASN A 11 3.81 -12.57 11.45
CA ASN A 11 4.41 -12.71 12.79
C ASN A 11 3.81 -11.72 13.82
N GLY A 12 2.65 -11.12 13.53
CA GLY A 12 1.90 -10.30 14.48
C GLY A 12 2.32 -8.83 14.55
N HIS A 13 3.21 -8.37 13.68
CA HIS A 13 3.56 -6.95 13.62
C HIS A 13 2.53 -6.16 12.80
N PRO A 14 2.00 -5.04 13.31
CA PRO A 14 1.17 -4.14 12.53
C PRO A 14 1.93 -3.65 11.29
N LEU A 15 1.27 -3.65 10.13
CA LEU A 15 1.87 -3.26 8.87
C LEU A 15 1.04 -2.18 8.17
N SER A 16 1.71 -1.10 7.76
CA SER A 16 1.19 -0.13 6.80
C SER A 16 2.13 -0.06 5.60
N ILE A 17 1.59 -0.11 4.39
CA ILE A 17 2.33 0.03 3.13
C ILE A 17 1.90 1.34 2.47
N PHE A 18 2.85 2.22 2.18
CA PHE A 18 2.60 3.42 1.40
C PHE A 18 3.13 3.22 -0.03
N LEU A 19 2.24 3.23 -1.01
CA LEU A 19 2.58 3.12 -2.42
C LEU A 19 2.89 4.52 -2.96
N SER A 20 4.14 4.75 -3.34
CA SER A 20 4.62 6.02 -3.87
C SER A 20 5.38 5.82 -5.17
N ASP A 21 5.56 6.90 -5.93
CA ASP A 21 6.18 6.89 -7.26
C ASP A 21 5.64 5.75 -8.15
N GLN A 22 6.48 4.96 -8.83
CA GLN A 22 6.02 3.86 -9.68
C GLN A 22 5.37 2.71 -8.88
N GLY A 23 5.50 2.68 -7.56
CA GLY A 23 4.81 1.73 -6.69
C GLY A 23 3.27 1.84 -6.78
N VAL A 24 2.73 2.98 -7.24
CA VAL A 24 1.27 3.13 -7.42
C VAL A 24 0.68 2.13 -8.43
N PHE A 25 1.45 1.70 -9.43
CA PHE A 25 0.99 0.73 -10.43
C PHE A 25 0.67 -0.64 -9.82
N VAL A 26 1.29 -0.97 -8.69
CA VAL A 26 1.00 -2.19 -7.93
C VAL A 26 -0.39 -2.10 -7.27
N GLY A 27 -0.88 -0.91 -6.97
CA GLY A 27 -2.15 -0.70 -6.26
C GLY A 27 -3.36 -0.43 -7.16
N VAL A 28 -3.23 -0.50 -8.48
CA VAL A 28 -4.32 -0.21 -9.43
C VAL A 28 -4.70 -1.41 -10.29
N LYS A 29 -5.97 -1.51 -10.66
CA LYS A 29 -6.55 -2.61 -11.46
C LYS A 29 -5.81 -2.82 -12.78
N SER A 30 -5.43 -1.75 -13.47
CA SER A 30 -4.68 -1.79 -14.73
C SER A 30 -3.27 -2.37 -14.61
N GLY A 31 -2.73 -2.49 -13.39
CA GLY A 31 -1.42 -3.11 -13.14
C GLY A 31 -1.42 -4.64 -13.18
N ALA A 32 -2.58 -5.29 -13.32
CA ALA A 32 -2.72 -6.74 -13.17
C ALA A 32 -1.80 -7.54 -14.10
N ASP A 33 -1.64 -7.11 -15.36
CA ASP A 33 -0.81 -7.81 -16.35
C ASP A 33 0.67 -7.92 -15.95
N LYS A 34 1.16 -6.96 -15.17
CA LYS A 34 2.57 -6.89 -14.75
C LYS A 34 2.78 -7.22 -13.27
N TYR A 35 1.77 -7.00 -12.43
CA TYR A 35 1.91 -7.01 -10.98
C TYR A 35 0.93 -7.96 -10.27
N ALA A 36 0.34 -8.93 -10.97
CA ALA A 36 -0.65 -9.85 -10.41
C ALA A 36 -0.25 -10.46 -9.05
N ASP A 37 0.98 -10.93 -8.92
CA ASP A 37 1.48 -11.54 -7.67
C ASP A 37 1.56 -10.51 -6.53
N GLN A 38 2.05 -9.31 -6.83
CA GLN A 38 2.12 -8.22 -5.87
C GLN A 38 0.73 -7.75 -5.44
N GLN A 39 -0.23 -7.69 -6.37
CA GLN A 39 -1.63 -7.37 -6.07
C GLN A 39 -2.26 -8.40 -5.14
N LYS A 40 -2.00 -9.69 -5.39
CA LYS A 40 -2.43 -10.76 -4.50
C LYS A 40 -1.86 -10.59 -3.09
N ILE A 41 -0.57 -10.28 -2.97
CA ILE A 41 0.06 -10.00 -1.67
C ILE A 41 -0.60 -8.80 -0.97
N LEU A 42 -0.90 -7.72 -1.69
CA LEU A 42 -1.60 -6.57 -1.10
C LEU A 42 -2.98 -6.95 -0.56
N GLN A 43 -3.75 -7.75 -1.31
CA GLN A 43 -5.07 -8.22 -0.87
C GLN A 43 -4.97 -9.14 0.35
N GLU A 44 -3.98 -10.04 0.41
CA GLU A 44 -3.72 -10.89 1.58
C GLU A 44 -3.37 -10.05 2.82
N ILE A 45 -2.55 -9.01 2.66
CA ILE A 45 -2.20 -8.09 3.75
C ILE A 45 -3.44 -7.33 4.24
N ILE A 46 -4.28 -6.83 3.32
CA ILE A 46 -5.53 -6.13 3.66
C ILE A 46 -6.48 -7.07 4.42
N ALA A 47 -6.65 -8.30 3.95
CA ALA A 47 -7.51 -9.30 4.59
C ALA A 47 -7.05 -9.65 6.02
N LYS A 48 -5.74 -9.57 6.30
CA LYS A 48 -5.15 -9.76 7.64
C LYS A 48 -5.11 -8.49 8.49
N GLY A 49 -5.75 -7.40 8.05
CA GLY A 49 -5.84 -6.14 8.80
C GLY A 49 -4.66 -5.18 8.62
N GLY A 50 -3.72 -5.49 7.71
CA GLY A 50 -2.71 -4.54 7.26
C GLY A 50 -3.35 -3.40 6.46
N THR A 51 -2.72 -2.23 6.49
CA THR A 51 -3.22 -1.05 5.76
C THR A 51 -2.36 -0.79 4.53
N VAL A 52 -2.99 -0.59 3.37
CA VAL A 52 -2.31 -0.14 2.15
C VAL A 52 -2.81 1.26 1.81
N ILE A 53 -1.89 2.18 1.61
CA ILE A 53 -2.13 3.62 1.46
C ILE A 53 -1.55 4.05 0.12
N MET A 54 -2.35 4.72 -0.70
CA MET A 54 -1.96 5.25 -2.00
C MET A 54 -1.47 6.70 -1.88
N CYS A 55 -0.32 7.01 -2.48
CA CYS A 55 0.13 8.40 -2.66
C CYS A 55 -0.79 9.15 -3.65
N PRO A 56 -1.57 10.16 -3.22
CA PRO A 56 -2.50 10.86 -4.10
C PRO A 56 -1.81 11.60 -5.25
N MET A 57 -0.69 12.27 -4.94
CA MET A 57 0.03 13.06 -5.93
C MET A 57 0.73 12.17 -6.96
N CYS A 58 1.27 11.04 -6.54
CA CYS A 58 1.90 10.06 -7.42
C CYS A 58 0.85 9.44 -8.36
N LEU A 59 -0.30 9.04 -7.82
CA LEU A 59 -1.40 8.50 -8.61
C LEU A 59 -1.84 9.49 -9.72
N LYS A 60 -2.05 10.75 -9.32
CA LYS A 60 -2.40 11.83 -10.26
C LYS A 60 -1.30 12.10 -11.28
N HIS A 61 -0.03 12.08 -10.87
CA HIS A 61 1.12 12.28 -11.75
C HIS A 61 1.14 11.25 -12.89
N TYR A 62 0.81 10.00 -12.59
CA TYR A 62 0.71 8.92 -13.57
C TYR A 62 -0.66 8.86 -14.30
N GLY A 63 -1.50 9.89 -14.16
CA GLY A 63 -2.79 9.98 -14.87
C GLY A 63 -3.87 9.01 -14.37
N LEU A 64 -3.69 8.43 -13.18
CA LEU A 64 -4.61 7.49 -12.56
C LEU A 64 -5.55 8.21 -11.58
N SER A 65 -6.68 7.57 -11.28
CA SER A 65 -7.74 8.09 -10.42
C SER A 65 -8.00 7.16 -9.21
N PRO A 66 -8.65 7.66 -8.14
CA PRO A 66 -9.06 6.81 -7.03
C PRO A 66 -9.97 5.63 -7.43
N GLY A 67 -10.69 5.74 -8.56
CA GLY A 67 -11.53 4.64 -9.08
C GLY A 67 -10.74 3.44 -9.61
N ASP A 68 -9.46 3.64 -9.92
CA ASP A 68 -8.56 2.62 -10.44
C ASP A 68 -7.97 1.73 -9.36
N LEU A 69 -8.09 2.11 -8.08
CA LEU A 69 -7.50 1.38 -6.97
C LEU A 69 -8.09 -0.03 -6.81
N LEU A 70 -7.24 -0.94 -6.36
CA LEU A 70 -7.71 -2.22 -5.85
C LEU A 70 -8.57 -2.02 -4.60
N PRO A 71 -9.56 -2.91 -4.35
CA PRO A 71 -10.39 -2.86 -3.15
C PRO A 71 -9.57 -2.81 -1.87
N GLY A 72 -10.00 -2.00 -0.90
CA GLY A 72 -9.37 -1.90 0.42
C GLY A 72 -8.16 -0.96 0.52
N ILE A 73 -7.62 -0.48 -0.61
CA ILE A 73 -6.56 0.54 -0.60
C ILE A 73 -7.16 1.89 -0.21
N LYS A 74 -6.53 2.55 0.76
CA LYS A 74 -6.93 3.88 1.23
C LYS A 74 -6.18 4.96 0.47
N MET A 75 -6.87 6.03 0.10
CA MET A 75 -6.19 7.24 -0.36
C MET A 75 -5.42 7.89 0.79
N GLY A 76 -4.16 8.21 0.55
CA GLY A 76 -3.33 8.96 1.48
C GLY A 76 -3.85 10.37 1.69
N SER A 77 -3.72 10.84 2.92
CA SER A 77 -4.00 12.22 3.35
C SER A 77 -3.09 12.54 4.54
N PRO A 78 -2.96 13.81 4.95
CA PRO A 78 -2.15 14.15 6.13
C PRO A 78 -2.53 13.32 7.36
N LYS A 79 -3.83 13.06 7.56
CA LYS A 79 -4.31 12.20 8.65
C LYS A 79 -3.99 10.72 8.41
N VAL A 80 -4.38 10.15 7.27
CA VAL A 80 -4.22 8.69 7.03
C VAL A 80 -2.75 8.28 7.02
N THR A 81 -1.90 9.06 6.33
CA THR A 81 -0.48 8.81 6.26
C THR A 81 0.22 9.15 7.57
N GLY A 82 -0.18 10.26 8.22
CA GLY A 82 0.38 10.68 9.51
C GLY A 82 0.09 9.66 10.62
N ASP A 83 -1.15 9.20 10.75
CA ASP A 83 -1.55 8.17 11.73
C ASP A 83 -0.74 6.87 11.55
N ALA A 84 -0.39 6.51 10.31
CA ALA A 84 0.42 5.33 10.03
C ALA A 84 1.91 5.55 10.30
N LEU A 85 2.44 6.73 9.97
CA LEU A 85 3.87 7.06 10.08
C LEU A 85 4.30 7.34 11.52
N PHE A 86 3.46 8.03 12.29
CA PHE A 86 3.80 8.55 13.62
C PHE A 86 3.19 7.74 14.77
N LYS A 87 2.61 6.57 14.50
CA LYS A 87 2.17 5.66 15.55
C LYS A 87 3.36 5.20 16.39
N ASP A 88 3.20 5.13 17.71
CA ASP A 88 4.24 4.68 18.63
C ASP A 88 4.85 3.34 18.22
N GLY A 89 6.18 3.27 18.24
CA GLY A 89 6.94 2.06 17.88
C GLY A 89 7.04 1.78 16.38
N THR A 90 6.56 2.69 15.51
CA THR A 90 6.66 2.53 14.05
C THR A 90 8.12 2.56 13.58
N LYS A 91 8.46 1.62 12.71
CA LYS A 91 9.74 1.58 11.99
C LYS A 91 9.43 1.66 10.50
N THR A 92 10.03 2.63 9.82
CA THR A 92 9.82 2.82 8.38
C THR A 92 10.98 2.24 7.59
N MET A 93 10.63 1.47 6.55
CA MET A 93 11.59 0.99 5.55
C MET A 93 11.12 1.47 4.19
N THR A 94 12.08 1.84 3.34
CA THR A 94 11.84 2.34 1.99
C THR A 94 12.64 1.51 0.98
N TRP A 95 12.08 1.36 -0.22
CA TRP A 95 12.65 0.64 -1.35
C TRP A 95 12.42 1.47 -2.61
#